data_AF-A0A8J3FWT4-F1
#
_entry.id   AF-A0A8J3FWT4-F1
#
_cell.length_a   1.000
_cell.length_b   1.000
_cell.length_c   1.000
_cell.angle_alpha   90.00
_cell.angle_beta   90.00
_cell.angle_gamma   90.00
#
_symmetry.space_group_name_H-M   'P 1'
#
loop_
_entity.id
_entity.type
_entity.pdbx_description
1 polymer ?
#
loop_
_entity_poly.entity_id
_entity_poly.type
_entity_poly.pdbx_seq_one_letter_code
_entity_poly.pdbx_strand_id
1 'polypeptide(L)'
;MVADLVPARPPRGLLLLVWCGYAAFAVGLLHALVSVYWAAGGTAGLDTLGGTLEELARQRDPRLIAIVWLTAGLKLVASVLGLAVVQQWGRRLPRGLLLVAAWGAATLLVLYGGALTVGQVLVKVGVVAAAPTMNWKAFHWHLFLWDPWFLAWGLLLAAATWGSARRQRTG
;
A
#
# COMPACT_ATOMS: atom_id res chain seq x y z
N MET A 1 -1.28 46.21 25.27
CA MET A 1 -2.25 45.73 24.25
C MET A 1 -1.60 44.55 23.55
N VAL A 2 -1.80 43.35 24.09
CA VAL A 2 -1.24 42.10 23.56
C VAL A 2 -2.13 41.70 22.38
N ALA A 3 -1.63 41.81 21.16
CA ALA A 3 -2.34 41.33 19.99
C ALA A 3 -2.37 39.79 20.07
N ASP A 4 -3.56 39.23 20.25
CA ASP A 4 -3.82 37.81 20.11
C ASP A 4 -3.46 37.36 18.69
N LEU A 5 -2.25 36.83 18.53
CA LEU A 5 -1.87 36.05 17.36
C LEU A 5 -2.64 34.73 17.42
N VAL A 6 -3.91 34.75 17.00
CA VAL A 6 -4.65 33.52 16.71
C VAL A 6 -3.85 32.78 15.64
N PRO A 7 -3.27 31.59 15.92
CA PRO A 7 -2.51 30.88 14.91
C PRO A 7 -3.45 30.54 13.75
N ALA A 8 -3.11 31.02 12.57
CA ALA A 8 -3.88 30.75 11.36
C ALA A 8 -4.06 29.23 11.22
N ARG A 9 -5.31 28.76 11.21
CA ARG A 9 -5.60 27.34 11.03
C ARG A 9 -4.99 26.89 9.70
N PRO A 10 -4.25 25.77 9.66
CA PRO A 10 -3.68 25.29 8.42
C PRO A 10 -4.80 25.06 7.38
N PRO A 11 -4.55 25.36 6.10
CA PRO A 11 -5.54 25.17 5.06
C PRO A 11 -6.02 23.71 5.06
N ARG A 12 -7.34 23.49 4.93
CA ARG A 12 -7.99 22.16 5.03
C ARG A 12 -7.30 21.08 4.18
N GLY A 13 -6.79 21.45 3.00
CA GLY A 13 -6.04 20.54 2.12
C GLY A 13 -4.77 19.95 2.77
N LEU A 14 -4.06 20.72 3.60
CA LEU A 14 -2.84 20.25 4.26
C LEU A 14 -3.12 19.21 5.35
N LEU A 15 -4.28 19.31 6.00
CA LEU A 15 -4.76 18.32 6.98
C LEU A 15 -5.18 17.03 6.30
N LEU A 16 -5.87 17.10 5.16
CA LEU A 16 -6.25 15.92 4.38
C LEU A 16 -5.01 15.12 3.94
N LEU A 17 -3.95 15.78 3.48
CA LEU A 17 -2.72 15.08 3.08
C LEU A 17 -1.98 14.44 4.26
N VAL A 18 -2.13 14.97 5.48
CA VAL A 18 -1.63 14.32 6.70
C VAL A 18 -2.44 13.07 7.02
N TRP A 19 -3.77 13.14 6.91
CA TRP A 19 -4.63 11.97 7.04
C TRP A 19 -4.32 10.90 5.99
N CYS A 20 -3.94 11.28 4.77
CA CYS A 20 -3.45 10.33 3.77
C CYS A 20 -2.23 9.54 4.27
N GLY A 21 -1.31 10.16 5.03
CA GLY A 21 -0.14 9.46 5.57
C GLY A 21 -0.51 8.45 6.66
N TYR A 22 -1.42 8.80 7.56
CA TYR A 22 -1.96 7.87 8.55
C TYR A 22 -2.75 6.73 7.91
N ALA A 23 -3.57 7.05 6.91
CA ALA A 23 -4.32 6.05 6.15
C ALA A 23 -3.38 5.12 5.38
N ALA A 24 -2.33 5.65 4.73
CA ALA A 24 -1.31 4.84 4.07
C ALA A 24 -0.61 3.89 5.05
N PHE A 25 -0.26 4.38 6.25
CA PHE A 25 0.29 3.52 7.30
C PHE A 25 -0.67 2.41 7.70
N ALA A 26 -1.93 2.73 8.00
CA ALA A 26 -2.92 1.76 8.44
C ALA A 26 -3.23 0.70 7.35
N VAL A 27 -3.48 1.14 6.12
CA VAL A 27 -3.78 0.28 4.97
C VAL A 27 -2.60 -0.65 4.67
N GLY A 28 -1.37 -0.13 4.67
CA GLY A 28 -0.18 -0.95 4.46
C GLY A 28 0.08 -1.93 5.60
N LEU A 29 -0.09 -1.48 6.86
CA LEU A 29 0.11 -2.30 8.04
C LEU A 29 -0.86 -3.49 8.06
N LEU A 30 -2.14 -3.24 7.78
CA LEU A 30 -3.15 -4.29 7.68
C LEU A 30 -2.78 -5.33 6.61
N HIS A 31 -2.31 -4.89 5.44
CA HIS A 31 -1.85 -5.80 4.39
C HIS A 31 -0.60 -6.60 4.82
N ALA A 32 0.32 -5.96 5.54
CA ALA A 32 1.50 -6.62 6.09
C ALA A 32 1.10 -7.69 7.12
N LEU A 33 0.16 -7.39 8.01
CA LEU A 33 -0.36 -8.33 9.02
C LEU A 33 -0.97 -9.57 8.39
N VAL A 34 -1.75 -9.43 7.31
CA VAL A 34 -2.24 -10.59 6.54
C VAL A 34 -1.08 -11.45 6.03
N SER A 35 -0.04 -10.80 5.51
CA SER A 35 1.14 -11.52 4.98
C SER A 35 1.90 -12.25 6.09
N VAL A 36 2.08 -11.60 7.25
CA VAL A 36 2.68 -12.20 8.44
C VAL A 36 1.84 -13.39 8.94
N TYR A 37 0.52 -13.24 9.00
CA TYR A 37 -0.39 -14.31 9.41
C TYR A 37 -0.23 -15.55 8.51
N TRP A 38 -0.24 -15.37 7.20
CA TRP A 38 -0.02 -16.47 6.26
C TRP A 38 1.39 -17.06 6.37
N ALA A 39 2.42 -16.24 6.52
CA ALA A 39 3.80 -16.70 6.69
C ALA A 39 3.98 -17.53 7.97
N ALA A 40 3.26 -17.16 9.05
CA ALA A 40 3.31 -17.82 10.36
C ALA A 40 2.53 -19.15 10.44
N GLY A 41 1.77 -19.53 9.41
CA GLY A 41 0.98 -20.78 9.45
C GLY A 41 -0.52 -20.58 9.19
N GLY A 42 -0.99 -19.33 9.18
CA GLY A 42 -2.39 -19.01 8.97
C GLY A 42 -2.90 -19.49 7.62
N THR A 43 -4.07 -20.11 7.60
CA THR A 43 -4.68 -20.68 6.38
C THR A 43 -5.97 -19.98 5.97
N ALA A 44 -6.51 -19.08 6.81
CA ALA A 44 -7.72 -18.34 6.49
C ALA A 44 -7.49 -17.48 5.23
N GLY A 45 -8.38 -17.61 4.25
CA GLY A 45 -8.33 -16.85 3.01
C GLY A 45 -7.29 -17.31 1.98
N LEU A 46 -6.56 -18.42 2.20
CA LEU A 46 -5.64 -18.95 1.16
C LEU A 46 -6.38 -19.37 -0.11
N ASP A 47 -7.63 -19.80 0.04
CA ASP A 47 -8.58 -20.11 -1.03
C ASP A 47 -8.95 -18.90 -1.90
N THR A 48 -8.59 -17.68 -1.47
CA THR A 48 -8.74 -16.45 -2.26
C THR A 48 -7.55 -16.18 -3.17
N LEU A 49 -6.40 -16.82 -2.95
CA LEU A 49 -5.23 -16.73 -3.83
C LEU A 49 -5.40 -17.63 -5.06
N GLY A 50 -5.91 -18.84 -4.85
CA GLY A 50 -6.13 -19.83 -5.89
C GLY A 50 -4.86 -20.37 -6.55
N GLY A 51 -5.03 -21.44 -7.33
CA GLY A 51 -4.00 -22.04 -8.17
C GLY A 51 -2.72 -22.41 -7.42
N THR A 52 -1.58 -22.24 -8.09
CA THR A 52 -0.27 -22.64 -7.56
C THR A 52 0.13 -21.89 -6.29
N LEU A 53 -0.28 -20.63 -6.11
CA LEU A 53 0.02 -19.87 -4.89
C LEU A 53 -0.67 -20.48 -3.67
N GLU A 54 -1.95 -20.84 -3.80
CA GLU A 54 -2.68 -21.52 -2.73
C GLU A 54 -2.06 -22.87 -2.40
N GLU A 55 -1.76 -23.70 -3.41
CA GLU A 55 -1.17 -25.04 -3.23
C GLU A 55 0.17 -24.97 -2.49
N LEU A 56 1.08 -24.12 -2.97
CA LEU A 56 2.40 -23.92 -2.34
C LEU A 56 2.27 -23.36 -0.92
N ALA A 57 1.29 -22.47 -0.67
CA ALA A 57 1.05 -21.92 0.67
C ALA A 57 0.55 -23.00 1.64
N ARG A 58 -0.34 -23.90 1.19
CA ARG A 58 -0.84 -25.03 1.99
C ARG A 58 0.24 -26.07 2.24
N GLN A 59 1.08 -26.35 1.26
CA GLN A 59 2.24 -27.25 1.37
C GLN A 59 3.38 -26.64 2.19
N ARG A 60 3.26 -25.36 2.56
CA ARG A 60 4.28 -24.61 3.30
C ARG A 60 5.64 -24.65 2.60
N ASP A 61 5.63 -24.44 1.28
CA ASP A 61 6.86 -24.40 0.49
C ASP A 61 7.85 -23.38 1.09
N PRO A 62 9.09 -23.77 1.41
CA PRO A 62 10.05 -22.89 2.09
C PRO A 62 10.38 -21.63 1.30
N ARG A 63 10.41 -21.70 -0.04
CA ARG A 63 10.74 -20.55 -0.88
C ARG A 63 9.58 -19.55 -0.88
N LEU A 64 8.35 -20.04 -1.03
CA LEU A 64 7.17 -19.17 -0.94
C LEU A 64 7.10 -18.51 0.44
N ILE A 65 7.30 -19.25 1.52
CA ILE A 65 7.26 -18.67 2.88
C ILE A 65 8.33 -17.59 3.06
N ALA A 66 9.55 -17.83 2.57
CA ALA A 66 10.62 -16.83 2.61
C ALA A 66 10.23 -15.55 1.84
N ILE A 67 9.61 -15.69 0.66
CA ILE A 67 9.11 -14.57 -0.13
C ILE A 67 7.97 -13.84 0.61
N VAL A 68 7.05 -14.55 1.26
CA VAL A 68 5.97 -13.91 2.02
C VAL A 68 6.52 -13.14 3.21
N TRP A 69 7.51 -13.66 3.93
CA TRP A 69 8.21 -12.92 5.00
C TRP A 69 8.93 -11.68 4.48
N LEU A 70 9.69 -11.82 3.39
CA LEU A 70 10.40 -10.71 2.76
C LEU A 70 9.41 -9.61 2.34
N THR A 71 8.33 -9.98 1.65
CA THR A 71 7.32 -9.02 1.21
C THR A 71 6.56 -8.41 2.37
N ALA A 72 6.32 -9.14 3.47
CA ALA A 72 5.76 -8.56 4.70
C ALA A 72 6.68 -7.47 5.27
N GLY A 73 7.99 -7.73 5.34
CA GLY A 73 8.98 -6.73 5.77
C GLY A 73 8.98 -5.49 4.88
N LEU A 74 8.99 -5.67 3.55
CA LEU A 74 8.89 -4.55 2.60
C LEU A 74 7.59 -3.77 2.77
N LYS A 75 6.47 -4.46 3.02
CA LYS A 75 5.18 -3.79 3.27
C LYS A 75 5.21 -2.95 4.54
N LEU A 76 5.83 -3.45 5.61
CA LEU A 76 6.01 -2.68 6.84
C LEU A 76 6.86 -1.44 6.60
N VAL A 77 7.97 -1.54 5.86
CA VAL A 77 8.80 -0.38 5.48
C VAL A 77 7.96 0.66 4.73
N ALA A 78 7.25 0.25 3.68
CA ALA A 78 6.39 1.16 2.92
C ALA A 78 5.27 1.79 3.78
N SER A 79 4.77 1.05 4.78
CA SER A 79 3.73 1.55 5.68
C SER A 79 4.30 2.64 6.59
N VAL A 80 5.47 2.36 7.18
CA VAL A 80 6.20 3.30 8.04
C VAL A 80 6.61 4.54 7.27
N LEU A 81 6.92 4.46 5.97
CA LEU A 81 7.16 5.64 5.13
C LEU A 81 5.95 6.59 5.12
N GLY A 82 4.73 6.07 5.05
CA GLY A 82 3.49 6.87 5.14
C GLY A 82 3.39 7.65 6.44
N LEU A 83 3.81 7.05 7.56
CA LEU A 83 3.87 7.72 8.85
C LEU A 83 5.05 8.70 8.94
N ALA A 84 6.20 8.34 8.40
CA ALA A 84 7.42 9.13 8.40
C ALA A 84 7.24 10.48 7.68
N VAL A 85 6.53 10.49 6.54
CA VAL A 85 6.34 11.73 5.76
C VAL A 85 5.41 12.75 6.44
N VAL A 86 4.62 12.34 7.44
CA VAL A 86 3.68 13.20 8.17
C VAL A 86 4.06 13.45 9.63
N GLN A 87 4.89 12.61 10.24
CA GLN A 87 5.29 12.73 11.65
C GLN A 87 6.58 13.53 11.87
N GLN A 88 6.69 14.11 13.05
CA GLN A 88 7.87 14.89 13.45
C GLN A 88 9.17 14.08 13.46
N TRP A 89 9.12 12.80 13.83
CA TRP A 89 10.31 11.94 13.90
C TRP A 89 10.89 11.67 12.52
N GLY A 90 10.08 11.66 11.46
CA GLY A 90 10.56 11.51 10.08
C GLY A 90 11.44 12.67 9.63
N ARG A 91 11.35 13.84 10.30
CA ARG A 91 12.27 14.98 10.08
C ARG A 91 13.70 14.71 10.54
N ARG A 92 13.93 13.65 11.32
CA ARG A 92 15.29 13.22 11.72
C ARG A 92 16.01 12.47 10.60
N LEU A 93 15.28 12.00 9.58
CA LEU A 93 15.87 11.33 8.42
C LEU A 93 16.34 12.36 7.37
N PRO A 94 17.37 12.03 6.57
CA PRO A 94 17.74 12.84 5.41
C PRO A 94 16.54 12.99 4.48
N ARG A 95 16.03 14.23 4.35
CA ARG A 95 14.75 14.49 3.69
C ARG A 95 14.70 14.02 2.24
N GLY A 96 15.79 14.20 1.50
CA GLY A 96 15.89 13.73 0.11
C GLY A 96 15.71 12.21 0.01
N LEU A 97 16.37 11.45 0.90
CA LEU A 97 16.26 10.00 0.95
C LEU A 97 14.83 9.56 1.31
N LEU A 98 14.21 10.21 2.30
CA LEU A 98 12.82 9.91 2.70
C LEU A 98 11.84 10.13 1.54
N LEU A 99 11.96 11.25 0.82
CA LEU A 99 11.08 11.55 -0.31
C LEU A 99 11.34 10.62 -1.49
N VAL A 100 12.59 10.30 -1.81
CA VAL A 100 12.92 9.33 -2.87
C VAL A 100 12.37 7.95 -2.53
N ALA A 101 12.53 7.49 -1.29
CA ALA A 101 12.00 6.22 -0.83
C ALA A 101 10.46 6.21 -0.88
N ALA A 102 9.80 7.27 -0.39
CA ALA A 102 8.34 7.36 -0.38
C ALA A 102 7.75 7.44 -1.79
N TRP A 103 8.35 8.21 -2.70
CA TRP A 103 7.95 8.25 -4.11
C TRP A 103 8.23 6.94 -4.85
N GLY A 104 9.37 6.30 -4.56
CA GLY A 104 9.70 4.99 -5.12
C GLY A 104 8.67 3.94 -4.71
N ALA A 105 8.35 3.86 -3.42
CA ALA A 105 7.33 2.96 -2.90
C ALA A 105 5.94 3.28 -3.47
N ALA A 106 5.54 4.55 -3.50
CA ALA A 106 4.25 4.96 -4.06
C ALA A 106 4.12 4.60 -5.54
N THR A 107 5.15 4.89 -6.34
CA THR A 107 5.20 4.56 -7.77
C THR A 107 5.09 3.06 -7.98
N LEU A 108 5.88 2.26 -7.24
CA LEU A 108 5.83 0.81 -7.34
C LEU A 108 4.43 0.28 -7.02
N LEU A 109 3.81 0.74 -5.93
CA LEU A 109 2.48 0.32 -5.49
C LEU A 109 1.40 0.70 -6.51
N VAL A 110 1.43 1.92 -7.04
CA VAL A 110 0.46 2.40 -8.02
C VAL A 110 0.60 1.65 -9.34
N LEU A 111 1.83 1.47 -9.85
CA LEU A 111 2.05 0.76 -11.11
C LEU A 111 1.69 -0.71 -10.98
N TYR A 112 2.12 -1.36 -9.90
CA TYR A 112 1.83 -2.77 -9.66
C TYR A 112 0.33 -3.02 -9.45
N GLY A 113 -0.28 -2.34 -8.47
CA GLY A 113 -1.71 -2.49 -8.17
C GLY A 113 -2.59 -2.02 -9.32
N GLY A 114 -2.21 -0.94 -10.00
CA GLY A 114 -2.91 -0.40 -11.16
C GLY A 114 -2.89 -1.35 -12.35
N ALA A 115 -1.72 -1.89 -12.72
CA ALA A 115 -1.61 -2.84 -13.82
C ALA A 115 -2.42 -4.12 -13.56
N LEU A 116 -2.34 -4.66 -12.34
CA LEU A 116 -3.12 -5.83 -11.93
C LEU A 116 -4.63 -5.57 -11.99
N THR A 117 -5.07 -4.47 -11.35
CA THR A 117 -6.50 -4.10 -11.29
C THR A 117 -7.06 -3.85 -12.70
N VAL A 118 -6.35 -3.08 -13.53
CA VAL A 118 -6.79 -2.79 -14.90
C VAL A 118 -6.86 -4.06 -15.73
N GLY A 119 -5.83 -4.92 -15.65
CA GLY A 119 -5.82 -6.20 -16.35
C GLY A 119 -7.05 -7.06 -16.00
N GLN A 120 -7.42 -7.13 -14.73
CA GLN A 120 -8.59 -7.89 -14.29
C GLN A 120 -9.91 -7.24 -14.66
N VAL A 121 -10.00 -5.91 -14.62
CA VAL A 121 -11.18 -5.19 -15.13
C VAL A 121 -11.38 -5.50 -16.62
N LEU A 122 -10.32 -5.46 -17.44
CA LEU A 122 -10.38 -5.77 -18.87
C LEU A 122 -10.89 -7.20 -19.13
N VAL A 123 -10.47 -8.17 -18.33
CA VAL A 123 -11.02 -9.53 -18.38
C VAL A 123 -12.50 -9.54 -17.98
N LYS A 124 -12.87 -8.84 -16.90
CA LYS A 124 -14.25 -8.80 -16.38
C LYS A 124 -15.24 -8.15 -17.36
N VAL A 125 -14.82 -7.13 -18.10
CA VAL A 125 -15.67 -6.45 -19.11
C VAL A 125 -15.63 -7.13 -20.48
N GLY A 126 -14.92 -8.25 -20.63
CA GLY A 126 -14.87 -9.04 -21.85
C GLY A 126 -13.96 -8.48 -22.94
N VAL A 127 -13.11 -7.50 -22.64
CA VAL A 127 -12.10 -6.97 -23.57
C VAL A 127 -10.95 -7.98 -23.75
N VAL A 128 -10.59 -8.68 -22.67
CA VAL A 128 -9.60 -9.77 -22.68
C VAL A 128 -10.27 -11.09 -22.36
N ALA A 129 -9.99 -12.14 -23.12
CA ALA A 129 -10.56 -13.46 -22.88
C ALA A 129 -10.06 -14.05 -21.54
N ALA A 130 -10.98 -14.59 -20.75
CA ALA A 130 -10.62 -15.35 -19.56
C ALA A 130 -9.99 -16.69 -19.94
N ALA A 131 -9.01 -17.14 -19.15
CA ALA A 131 -8.46 -18.48 -19.29
C ALA A 131 -9.55 -19.56 -19.09
N PRO A 132 -9.52 -20.67 -19.85
CA PRO A 132 -10.55 -21.72 -19.76
C PRO A 132 -10.67 -22.35 -18.36
N THR A 133 -9.57 -22.38 -17.59
CA THR A 133 -9.47 -22.97 -16.25
C THR A 133 -9.50 -21.92 -15.13
N MET A 134 -10.06 -20.73 -15.39
CA MET A 134 -10.09 -19.62 -14.43
C MET A 134 -10.78 -20.01 -13.12
N ASN A 135 -10.07 -19.85 -12.00
CA ASN A 135 -10.68 -19.87 -10.68
C ASN A 135 -11.36 -18.52 -10.42
N TRP A 136 -12.67 -18.47 -10.69
CA TRP A 136 -13.46 -17.23 -10.55
C TRP A 136 -13.48 -16.65 -9.15
N LYS A 137 -13.42 -17.51 -8.12
CA LYS A 137 -13.37 -17.05 -6.73
C LYS A 137 -12.09 -16.26 -6.47
N ALA A 138 -10.94 -16.85 -6.78
CA ALA A 138 -9.65 -16.18 -6.65
C ALA A 138 -9.61 -14.89 -7.48
N PHE A 139 -10.08 -14.95 -8.73
CA PHE A 139 -10.17 -13.79 -9.60
C PHE A 139 -10.98 -12.63 -8.99
N HIS A 140 -12.16 -12.87 -8.42
CA HIS A 140 -12.96 -11.81 -7.80
C HIS A 140 -12.29 -11.24 -6.54
N TRP A 141 -11.65 -12.07 -5.72
CA TRP A 141 -10.91 -11.59 -4.56
C TRP A 141 -9.72 -10.71 -4.95
N HIS A 142 -8.99 -11.08 -6.01
CA HIS A 142 -7.94 -10.25 -6.56
C HIS A 142 -8.48 -8.92 -7.10
N LEU A 143 -9.58 -8.99 -7.88
CA LEU A 143 -10.18 -7.82 -8.54
C LEU A 143 -10.75 -6.79 -7.56
N PHE A 144 -11.38 -7.23 -6.47
CA PHE A 144 -12.11 -6.35 -5.57
C PHE A 144 -11.36 -6.03 -4.29
N LEU A 145 -10.41 -6.87 -3.88
CA LEU A 145 -9.69 -6.68 -2.63
C LEU A 145 -8.18 -6.63 -2.83
N TRP A 146 -7.52 -7.73 -3.22
CA TRP A 146 -6.06 -7.83 -3.10
C TRP A 146 -5.32 -6.80 -3.94
N ASP A 147 -5.67 -6.66 -5.21
CA ASP A 147 -4.89 -5.85 -6.14
C ASP A 147 -5.24 -4.36 -6.06
N PRO A 148 -6.53 -3.97 -5.93
CA PRO A 148 -6.89 -2.58 -5.64
C PRO A 148 -6.34 -2.06 -4.31
N TRP A 149 -6.08 -2.94 -3.33
CA TRP A 149 -5.47 -2.55 -2.06
C TRP A 149 -4.11 -1.89 -2.28
N PHE A 150 -3.25 -2.47 -3.12
CA PHE A 150 -1.96 -1.88 -3.45
C PHE A 150 -2.10 -0.51 -4.12
N LEU A 151 -3.07 -0.37 -5.04
CA LEU A 151 -3.33 0.88 -5.72
C LEU A 151 -3.81 1.96 -4.74
N ALA A 152 -4.81 1.67 -3.91
CA ALA A 152 -5.33 2.58 -2.91
C ALA A 152 -4.24 3.04 -1.95
N TRP A 153 -3.42 2.10 -1.49
CA TRP A 153 -2.28 2.39 -0.62
C TRP A 153 -1.24 3.29 -1.28
N GLY A 154 -0.85 2.99 -2.53
CA GLY A 154 0.10 3.78 -3.30
C GLY A 154 -0.38 5.22 -3.53
N LEU A 155 -1.66 5.40 -3.83
CA LEU A 155 -2.27 6.73 -4.00
C LEU A 155 -2.28 7.54 -2.70
N LEU A 156 -2.61 6.91 -1.56
CA LEU A 156 -2.54 7.55 -0.25
C LEU A 156 -1.11 7.99 0.09
N LEU A 157 -0.12 7.12 -0.15
CA LEU A 157 1.29 7.43 0.08
C LEU A 157 1.78 8.56 -0.83
N ALA A 158 1.40 8.54 -2.13
CA ALA A 158 1.73 9.61 -3.07
C ALA A 158 1.16 10.96 -2.62
N ALA A 159 -0.11 11.00 -2.19
CA ALA A 159 -0.75 12.21 -1.69
C ALA A 159 -0.05 12.75 -0.43
N ALA A 160 0.26 11.88 0.54
CA ALA A 160 0.99 12.27 1.74
C ALA A 160 2.39 12.83 1.42
N THR A 161 3.11 12.15 0.53
CA THR A 161 4.45 12.55 0.09
C THR A 161 4.43 13.89 -0.63
N TRP A 162 3.44 14.11 -1.50
CA TRP A 162 3.21 15.38 -2.18
C TRP A 162 2.95 16.52 -1.19
N GLY A 163 2.12 16.28 -0.17
CA GLY A 163 1.87 17.25 0.90
C GLY A 163 3.13 17.59 1.69
N SER A 164 3.96 16.60 1.99
CA SER A 164 5.24 16.79 2.67
C SER A 164 6.23 17.60 1.83
N ALA A 165 6.30 17.34 0.52
CA ALA A 165 7.13 18.09 -0.41
C ALA A 165 6.66 19.55 -0.59
N ARG A 166 5.35 19.82 -0.64
CA ARG A 166 4.82 21.20 -0.79
C ARG A 166 5.12 22.10 0.41
N ARG A 167 5.09 21.55 1.63
CA ARG A 167 5.49 22.30 2.85
C ARG A 167 6.92 22.83 2.78
N GLN A 168 7.78 22.27 1.92
CA GLN A 168 9.16 22.70 1.74
C GLN A 168 9.32 23.89 0.78
N ARG A 169 8.33 24.17 -0.07
CA ARG A 169 8.40 25.31 -1.01
C ARG A 169 7.93 26.63 -0.39
N THR A 170 7.31 26.57 0.78
CA THR A 170 6.64 27.71 1.43
C THR A 170 7.31 28.16 2.73
N GLY A 171 8.39 27.50 3.15
CA GLY A 171 9.20 27.89 4.31
C GLY A 171 10.67 27.86 3.95
#